data_AF-A0A536HFQ2-F1
#
_entry.id   AF-A0A536HFQ2-F1
#
_cell.length_a   1.000
_cell.length_b   1.000
_cell.length_c   1.000
_cell.angle_alpha   90.00
_cell.angle_beta   90.00
_cell.angle_gamma   90.00
#
_symmetry.space_group_name_H-M   'P 1'
#
loop_
_entity.id
_entity.type
_entity.pdbx_description
1 polymer ?
#
loop_
_entity_poly.entity_id
_entity_poly.type
_entity_poly.pdbx_seq_one_letter_code
_entity_poly.pdbx_strand_id
1 'polypeptide(L)'
;MMQQDVGSPDAGTGVVDAANFHQSNQWHEVEYLYLHVMKDHDYCVACNLTGKDLVQVHHIVPVEFCYAIGREDLTVNPLNMISLCQGVGTSDHHEALGHLGNFHWYNPDVKKDVLGPWKALTKAQIEEILPDWTNRRTAAVPLQMSDLQKSELDAFILETFGPKPPGTLDDWVVQLRQKVHAGGRSTGTASTA
;
A
#
# COMPACT_ATOMS: atom_id res chain seq x y z
N MET A 1 -3.78 -53.20 18.31
CA MET A 1 -3.73 -51.83 18.83
C MET A 1 -2.81 -51.04 17.91
N MET A 2 -3.38 -50.34 16.94
CA MET A 2 -2.65 -49.36 16.12
C MET A 2 -3.25 -48.01 16.46
N GLN A 3 -2.42 -47.15 17.05
CA GLN A 3 -2.78 -45.77 17.37
C GLN A 3 -3.06 -45.04 16.05
N GLN A 4 -4.20 -44.38 16.00
CA GLN A 4 -4.55 -43.44 14.94
C GLN A 4 -3.82 -42.15 15.26
N ASP A 5 -2.79 -41.83 14.46
CA ASP A 5 -2.28 -40.47 14.39
C ASP A 5 -3.37 -39.61 13.74
N VAL A 6 -3.99 -38.79 14.57
CA VAL A 6 -4.83 -37.67 14.15
C VAL A 6 -3.94 -36.67 13.42
N GLY A 7 -3.97 -36.73 12.08
CA GLY A 7 -3.33 -35.76 11.22
C GLY A 7 -3.74 -34.35 11.65
N SER A 8 -2.76 -33.57 12.10
CA SER A 8 -2.88 -32.14 12.30
C SER A 8 -3.45 -31.54 11.01
N PRO A 9 -4.47 -30.67 11.07
CA PRO A 9 -4.97 -30.03 9.87
C PRO A 9 -3.82 -29.27 9.23
N ASP A 10 -3.54 -29.65 7.99
CA ASP A 10 -2.69 -28.95 7.05
C ASP A 10 -3.29 -27.55 6.85
N ALA A 11 -2.93 -26.63 7.74
CA ALA A 11 -3.23 -25.21 7.61
C ALA A 11 -2.35 -24.73 6.46
N GLY A 12 -2.88 -24.84 5.24
CA GLY A 12 -2.21 -24.52 3.99
C GLY A 12 -1.41 -23.23 4.12
N THR A 13 -0.09 -23.37 4.17
CA THR A 13 0.89 -22.30 4.26
C THR A 13 1.05 -21.60 2.91
N GLY A 14 -0.07 -21.26 2.27
CA GLY A 14 -0.14 -20.43 1.06
C GLY A 14 0.29 -18.99 1.33
N VAL A 15 1.47 -18.82 1.91
CA VAL A 15 2.12 -17.55 2.18
C VAL A 15 2.86 -17.21 0.89
N VAL A 16 2.18 -16.52 0.00
CA VAL A 16 2.85 -15.74 -1.03
C VAL A 16 3.86 -14.83 -0.32
N ASP A 17 5.16 -14.99 -0.59
CA ASP A 17 6.12 -14.01 -0.09
C ASP A 17 5.90 -12.65 -0.79
N ALA A 18 6.35 -11.56 -0.17
CA ALA A 18 6.11 -10.21 -0.68
C ALA A 18 6.58 -10.00 -2.13
N ALA A 19 7.74 -10.58 -2.48
CA ALA A 19 8.29 -10.51 -3.83
C ALA A 19 7.41 -11.27 -4.84
N ASN A 20 6.92 -12.45 -4.47
CA ASN A 20 6.02 -13.27 -5.26
C ASN A 20 4.65 -12.59 -5.43
N PHE A 21 4.16 -11.88 -4.40
CA PHE A 21 2.93 -11.10 -4.53
C PHE A 21 3.06 -10.00 -5.59
N HIS A 22 4.10 -9.17 -5.53
CA HIS A 22 4.34 -8.09 -6.49
C HIS A 22 4.49 -8.58 -7.94
N GLN A 23 4.98 -9.81 -8.14
CA GLN A 23 5.11 -10.41 -9.46
C GLN A 23 3.85 -11.15 -9.93
N SER A 24 2.87 -11.36 -9.04
CA SER A 24 1.68 -12.15 -9.32
C SER A 24 0.63 -11.41 -10.15
N ASN A 25 -0.27 -12.16 -10.79
CA ASN A 25 -1.45 -11.61 -11.45
C ASN A 25 -2.39 -10.85 -10.49
N GLN A 26 -2.38 -11.20 -9.20
CA GLN A 26 -3.22 -10.52 -8.20
C GLN A 26 -2.78 -9.08 -8.01
N TRP A 27 -1.46 -8.81 -7.96
CA TRP A 27 -0.96 -7.43 -7.84
C TRP A 27 -1.37 -6.58 -9.04
N HIS A 28 -1.14 -7.09 -10.25
CA HIS A 28 -1.53 -6.37 -11.47
C HIS A 28 -3.02 -6.03 -11.50
N GLU A 29 -3.88 -6.94 -11.01
CA GLU A 29 -5.31 -6.67 -10.89
C GLU A 29 -5.61 -5.59 -9.84
N VAL A 30 -4.99 -5.68 -8.66
CA VAL A 30 -5.20 -4.72 -7.56
C VAL A 30 -4.74 -3.32 -7.95
N GLU A 31 -3.57 -3.20 -8.58
CA GLU A 31 -3.04 -1.95 -9.13
C GLU A 31 -3.99 -1.37 -10.17
N TYR A 32 -4.46 -2.19 -11.12
CA TYR A 32 -5.42 -1.78 -12.14
C TYR A 32 -6.73 -1.29 -11.52
N LEU A 33 -7.30 -2.03 -10.58
CA LEU A 33 -8.53 -1.64 -9.89
C LEU A 33 -8.36 -0.30 -9.16
N TYR A 34 -7.25 -0.12 -8.45
CA TYR A 34 -6.98 1.10 -7.70
C TYR A 34 -6.75 2.31 -8.61
N LEU A 35 -5.84 2.24 -9.58
CA LEU A 35 -5.47 3.39 -10.41
C LEU A 35 -6.50 3.71 -11.52
N HIS A 36 -7.25 2.72 -12.00
CA HIS A 36 -8.01 2.89 -13.24
C HIS A 36 -9.51 2.65 -13.11
N VAL A 37 -9.98 2.05 -12.01
CA VAL A 37 -11.40 1.74 -11.82
C VAL A 37 -11.99 2.47 -10.63
N MET A 38 -11.22 2.61 -9.54
CA MET A 38 -11.59 3.49 -8.43
C MET A 38 -11.44 4.95 -8.87
N LYS A 39 -12.40 5.79 -8.45
CA LYS A 39 -12.36 7.23 -8.75
C LYS A 39 -11.26 7.91 -7.96
N ASP A 40 -10.69 8.97 -8.53
CA ASP A 40 -9.77 9.89 -7.86
C ASP A 40 -8.42 9.28 -7.42
N HIS A 41 -7.90 8.33 -8.19
CA HIS A 41 -6.60 7.66 -7.93
C HIS A 41 -5.65 7.61 -9.15
N ASP A 42 -6.06 8.13 -10.30
CA ASP A 42 -5.28 8.13 -11.56
C ASP A 42 -4.28 9.28 -11.67
N TYR A 43 -3.96 9.92 -10.54
CA TYR A 43 -3.02 11.03 -10.44
C TYR A 43 -2.11 10.86 -9.22
N CYS A 44 -0.94 11.48 -9.26
CA CYS A 44 -0.06 11.58 -8.10
C CYS A 44 -0.65 12.56 -7.08
N VAL A 45 -0.93 12.10 -5.87
CA VAL A 45 -1.57 12.94 -4.83
C VAL A 45 -0.69 14.13 -4.39
N ALA A 46 0.63 14.06 -4.60
CA ALA A 46 1.55 15.11 -4.19
C ALA A 46 1.66 16.27 -5.19
N CYS A 47 1.47 16.02 -6.49
CA CYS A 47 1.66 17.03 -7.54
C CYS A 47 0.55 17.09 -8.60
N ASN A 48 -0.48 16.25 -8.47
CA ASN A 48 -1.58 16.11 -9.42
C ASN A 48 -1.16 15.65 -10.83
N LEU A 49 0.05 15.12 -11.00
CA LEU A 49 0.48 14.55 -12.28
C LEU A 49 -0.42 13.38 -12.66
N THR A 50 -1.02 13.42 -13.84
CA THR A 50 -1.78 12.33 -14.44
C THR A 50 -0.97 11.69 -15.57
N GLY A 51 -1.21 10.41 -15.82
CA GLY A 51 -0.69 9.76 -17.02
C GLY A 51 -0.47 8.27 -16.79
N LYS A 52 -0.81 7.48 -17.81
CA LYS A 52 -0.50 6.06 -17.80
C LYS A 52 1.01 5.88 -17.66
N ASP A 53 1.42 4.94 -16.80
CA ASP A 53 2.80 4.59 -16.51
C ASP A 53 3.63 5.69 -15.79
N LEU A 54 3.04 6.85 -15.50
CA LEU A 54 3.68 7.93 -14.71
C LEU A 54 3.28 7.90 -13.22
N VAL A 55 2.14 7.27 -12.92
CA VAL A 55 1.56 7.14 -11.58
C VAL A 55 1.56 5.67 -11.19
N GLN A 56 2.03 5.38 -9.99
CA GLN A 56 2.11 4.05 -9.42
C GLN A 56 1.37 3.99 -8.09
N VAL A 57 0.98 2.79 -7.69
CA VAL A 57 0.48 2.52 -6.34
C VAL A 57 1.66 2.34 -5.40
N HIS A 58 1.72 3.15 -4.35
CA HIS A 58 2.60 2.96 -3.21
C HIS A 58 1.80 2.40 -2.05
N HIS A 59 2.30 1.35 -1.40
CA HIS A 59 1.72 0.88 -0.13
C HIS A 59 2.20 1.73 1.03
N ILE A 60 1.26 2.27 1.81
CA ILE A 60 1.56 3.07 3.00
C ILE A 60 2.29 2.21 4.03
N VAL A 61 1.77 1.03 4.37
CA VAL A 61 2.51 -0.02 5.09
C VAL A 61 3.10 -0.97 4.05
N PRO A 62 4.43 -1.09 3.96
CA PRO A 62 5.10 -1.98 3.01
C PRO A 62 4.58 -3.42 3.04
N VAL A 63 4.59 -4.06 1.87
CA VAL A 63 4.07 -5.42 1.68
C VAL A 63 4.82 -6.42 2.55
N GLU A 64 6.15 -6.32 2.65
CA GLU A 64 6.98 -7.16 3.51
C GLU A 64 6.53 -7.12 4.97
N PHE A 65 6.16 -5.94 5.47
CA PHE A 65 5.65 -5.78 6.83
C PHE A 65 4.29 -6.43 6.99
N CYS A 66 3.41 -6.25 6.03
CA CYS A 66 2.09 -6.87 6.03
C CYS A 66 2.20 -8.40 6.19
N TYR A 67 3.12 -9.05 5.48
CA TYR A 67 3.37 -10.49 5.67
C TYR A 67 4.05 -10.82 7.00
N ALA A 68 5.04 -10.03 7.42
CA ALA A 68 5.79 -10.29 8.66
C ALA A 68 4.93 -10.27 9.94
N ILE A 69 3.82 -9.55 9.92
CA ILE A 69 2.87 -9.43 11.04
C ILE A 69 1.53 -10.14 10.79
N GLY A 70 1.41 -10.90 9.70
CA GLY A 70 0.19 -11.67 9.38
C GLY A 70 -1.02 -10.78 9.02
N ARG A 71 -0.78 -9.64 8.37
CA ARG A 71 -1.77 -8.66 7.87
C ARG A 71 -1.74 -8.56 6.35
N GLU A 72 -1.73 -9.69 5.67
CA GLU A 72 -1.69 -9.80 4.21
C GLU A 72 -2.90 -9.11 3.53
N ASP A 73 -4.00 -8.91 4.27
CA ASP A 73 -5.17 -8.13 3.84
C ASP A 73 -4.81 -6.70 3.45
N LEU A 74 -3.78 -6.12 4.08
CA LEU A 74 -3.32 -4.77 3.80
C LEU A 74 -2.60 -4.65 2.45
N THR A 75 -2.16 -5.76 1.85
CA THR A 75 -1.53 -5.73 0.51
C THR A 75 -2.54 -5.41 -0.60
N VAL A 76 -3.83 -5.62 -0.33
CA VAL A 76 -4.94 -5.37 -1.26
C VAL A 76 -5.96 -4.35 -0.73
N ASN A 77 -5.76 -3.84 0.49
CA ASN A 77 -6.64 -2.85 1.09
C ASN A 77 -6.37 -1.45 0.53
N PRO A 78 -7.34 -0.78 -0.14
CA PRO A 78 -7.14 0.55 -0.70
C PRO A 78 -6.79 1.64 0.34
N LEU A 79 -7.13 1.44 1.62
CA LEU A 79 -6.74 2.38 2.68
C LEU A 79 -5.23 2.39 2.94
N ASN A 80 -4.57 1.29 2.59
CA ASN A 80 -3.12 1.10 2.66
C ASN A 80 -2.42 1.46 1.34
N MET A 81 -3.10 2.11 0.41
CA MET A 81 -2.55 2.51 -0.88
C MET A 81 -2.60 4.03 -1.07
N ILE A 82 -1.63 4.57 -1.79
CA ILE A 82 -1.57 5.97 -2.21
C ILE A 82 -0.94 6.07 -3.60
N SER A 83 -1.49 6.91 -4.47
CA SER A 83 -0.98 7.09 -5.84
C SER A 83 0.13 8.14 -5.91
N LEU A 84 1.33 7.73 -6.33
CA LEU A 84 2.52 8.60 -6.40
C LEU A 84 3.18 8.52 -7.78
N CYS A 85 3.80 9.61 -8.24
CA CYS A 85 4.51 9.60 -9.51
C CYS A 85 5.90 8.98 -9.37
N GLN A 86 6.36 8.28 -10.41
CA GLN A 86 7.69 7.70 -10.47
C GLN A 86 8.27 7.76 -11.89
N GLY A 87 9.59 7.93 -11.98
CA GLY A 87 10.32 7.75 -13.23
C GLY A 87 10.57 9.03 -14.02
N VAL A 88 11.10 8.87 -15.24
CA VAL A 88 11.60 9.96 -16.08
C VAL A 88 10.48 10.94 -16.44
N GLY A 89 10.73 12.24 -16.27
CA GLY A 89 9.76 13.30 -16.54
C GLY A 89 8.76 13.54 -15.42
N THR A 90 8.94 12.87 -14.27
CA THR A 90 8.12 13.09 -13.06
C THR A 90 8.93 13.76 -11.95
N SER A 91 8.29 14.02 -10.81
CA SER A 91 8.94 14.50 -9.59
C SER A 91 9.43 13.37 -8.68
N ASP A 92 9.22 12.11 -9.07
CA ASP A 92 9.68 10.91 -8.38
C ASP A 92 9.21 10.82 -6.91
N HIS A 93 7.96 11.23 -6.67
CA HIS A 93 7.34 11.25 -5.35
C HIS A 93 7.22 9.87 -4.73
N HIS A 94 7.15 8.80 -5.52
CA HIS A 94 7.14 7.44 -4.99
C HIS A 94 8.41 7.17 -4.18
N GLU A 95 9.58 7.45 -4.75
CA GLU A 95 10.85 7.28 -4.05
C GLU A 95 11.03 8.35 -2.96
N ALA A 96 10.81 9.63 -3.29
CA ALA A 96 11.12 10.74 -2.38
C ALA A 96 10.20 10.79 -1.16
N LEU A 97 8.89 10.57 -1.34
CA LEU A 97 7.89 10.67 -0.27
C LEU A 97 7.53 9.30 0.30
N GLY A 98 7.33 8.29 -0.55
CA GLY A 98 6.98 6.95 -0.08
C GLY A 98 8.14 6.25 0.63
N HIS A 99 9.34 6.39 0.08
CA HIS A 99 10.54 5.67 0.52
C HIS A 99 11.63 6.57 1.12
N LEU A 100 11.38 7.88 1.30
CA LEU A 100 12.36 8.84 1.82
C LEU A 100 13.71 8.80 1.06
N GLY A 101 13.68 8.54 -0.26
CA GLY A 101 14.87 8.46 -1.11
C GLY A 101 15.59 7.11 -1.09
N ASN A 102 15.03 6.07 -0.45
CA ASN A 102 15.59 4.72 -0.45
C ASN A 102 14.50 3.65 -0.33
N PHE A 103 14.34 2.80 -1.34
CA PHE A 103 13.33 1.74 -1.38
C PHE A 103 13.38 0.74 -0.21
N HIS A 104 14.47 0.69 0.57
CA HIS A 104 14.57 -0.12 1.78
C HIS A 104 14.06 0.57 3.05
N TRP A 105 13.50 1.78 2.93
CA TRP A 105 12.94 2.56 4.02
C TRP A 105 11.44 2.74 3.86
N TYR A 106 10.79 2.91 5.01
CA TYR A 106 9.37 3.16 5.16
C TYR A 106 9.14 4.58 5.70
N ASN A 107 8.27 5.35 5.04
CA ASN A 107 7.74 6.61 5.56
C ASN A 107 6.39 6.44 6.28
N PRO A 108 6.35 6.41 7.62
CA PRO A 108 5.07 6.35 8.34
C PRO A 108 4.20 7.61 8.18
N ASP A 109 4.79 8.73 7.79
CA ASP A 109 4.12 10.02 7.64
C ASP A 109 3.75 10.35 6.18
N VAL A 110 3.84 9.41 5.24
CA VAL A 110 3.62 9.66 3.80
C VAL A 110 2.32 10.41 3.51
N LYS A 111 1.22 10.09 4.21
CA LYS A 111 -0.07 10.80 4.06
C LYS A 111 0.01 12.28 4.46
N LYS A 112 0.77 12.60 5.50
CA LYS A 112 0.97 13.99 5.96
C LYS A 112 1.89 14.71 4.99
N ASP A 113 2.95 14.04 4.54
CA ASP A 113 4.00 14.65 3.73
C ASP A 113 3.50 15.03 2.33
N VAL A 114 2.63 14.21 1.70
CA VAL A 114 2.04 14.52 0.39
C VAL A 114 1.09 15.73 0.42
N LEU A 115 0.51 16.04 1.58
CA LEU A 115 -0.39 17.19 1.78
C LEU A 115 0.32 18.41 2.37
N GLY A 116 1.49 18.20 2.96
CA GLY A 116 2.18 19.17 3.79
C GLY A 116 3.35 19.84 3.08
N PRO A 117 4.51 19.96 3.76
CA PRO A 117 5.61 20.84 3.32
C PRO A 117 6.27 20.43 2.00
N TRP A 118 6.03 19.20 1.53
CA TRP A 118 6.71 18.64 0.36
C TRP A 118 5.81 18.52 -0.87
N LYS A 119 4.57 19.00 -0.76
CA LYS A 119 3.61 19.04 -1.86
C LYS A 119 4.20 19.82 -3.05
N ALA A 120 4.05 19.25 -4.24
CA ALA A 120 4.49 19.81 -5.53
C ALA A 120 6.00 20.07 -5.69
N LEU A 121 6.83 19.73 -4.69
CA LEU A 121 8.28 19.81 -4.82
C LEU A 121 8.83 18.62 -5.61
N THR A 122 9.88 18.80 -6.38
CA THR A 122 10.60 17.68 -7.00
C THR A 122 11.41 16.90 -5.96
N LYS A 123 11.77 15.64 -6.25
CA LYS A 123 12.72 14.87 -5.44
C LYS A 123 13.98 15.68 -5.07
N ALA A 124 14.60 16.35 -6.04
CA ALA A 124 15.80 17.16 -5.80
C ALA A 124 15.52 18.32 -4.83
N GLN A 125 14.41 19.04 -5.01
CA GLN A 125 14.03 20.14 -4.10
C GLN A 125 13.69 19.64 -2.69
N ILE A 126 13.01 18.50 -2.61
CA ILE A 126 12.78 17.80 -1.36
C ILE A 126 14.17 17.59 -0.75
N GLU A 127 15.06 16.83 -1.38
CA GLU A 127 16.41 16.49 -0.85
C GLU A 127 17.26 17.71 -0.43
N GLU A 128 17.08 18.87 -1.07
CA GLU A 128 17.76 20.13 -0.73
C GLU A 128 17.19 20.86 0.50
N ILE A 129 15.87 20.86 0.71
CA ILE A 129 15.17 21.60 1.79
C ILE A 129 15.32 20.90 3.16
N LEU A 130 16.12 19.86 3.21
CA LEU A 130 15.92 18.75 4.12
C LEU A 130 17.02 18.57 5.21
N PRO A 131 17.37 19.61 6.01
CA PRO A 131 17.93 19.36 7.34
C PRO A 131 17.04 18.42 8.19
N ASP A 132 15.72 18.46 8.00
CA ASP A 132 14.75 17.54 8.62
C ASP A 132 14.75 16.13 8.03
N TRP A 133 15.19 15.95 6.77
CA TRP A 133 15.27 14.62 6.17
C TRP A 133 16.37 13.81 6.75
N THR A 134 17.55 14.38 6.98
CA THR A 134 18.65 13.58 7.53
C THR A 134 18.21 12.94 8.84
N ASN A 135 17.44 13.66 9.65
CA ASN A 135 16.83 13.16 10.88
C ASN A 135 15.74 12.11 10.61
N ARG A 136 14.77 12.38 9.72
CA ARG A 136 13.70 11.43 9.37
C ARG A 136 14.22 10.17 8.67
N ARG A 137 15.30 10.30 7.92
CA ARG A 137 16.07 9.25 7.26
C ARG A 137 16.74 8.34 8.28
N THR A 138 17.36 8.92 9.30
CA THR A 138 17.93 8.13 10.42
C THR A 138 16.86 7.52 11.32
N ALA A 139 15.68 8.14 11.39
CA ALA A 139 14.53 7.62 12.12
C ALA A 139 13.64 6.69 11.27
N ALA A 140 13.92 6.56 9.96
CA ALA A 140 13.15 5.74 9.07
C ALA A 140 13.22 4.29 9.54
N VAL A 141 12.07 3.62 9.51
CA VAL A 141 12.01 2.23 9.94
C VAL A 141 12.55 1.36 8.79
N PRO A 142 13.61 0.57 9.02
CA PRO A 142 14.09 -0.35 8.00
C PRO A 142 13.07 -1.45 7.75
N LEU A 143 13.05 -1.99 6.52
CA LEU A 143 12.22 -3.17 6.18
C LEU A 143 12.51 -4.43 7.03
N GLN A 144 13.57 -4.41 7.85
CA GLN A 144 13.85 -5.43 8.86
C GLN A 144 13.69 -4.84 10.26
N MET A 145 12.58 -5.16 10.92
CA MET A 145 12.23 -4.62 12.22
C MET A 145 12.58 -5.55 13.39
N SER A 146 12.95 -4.98 14.52
CA SER A 146 12.95 -5.65 15.83
C SER A 146 11.53 -6.00 16.28
N ASP A 147 11.38 -6.87 17.27
CA ASP A 147 10.06 -7.28 17.77
C ASP A 147 9.29 -6.13 18.43
N LEU A 148 9.99 -5.17 19.06
CA LEU A 148 9.36 -3.95 19.59
C LEU A 148 8.73 -3.12 18.45
N GLN A 149 9.48 -2.91 17.37
CA GLN A 149 8.99 -2.16 16.21
C GLN A 149 7.82 -2.86 15.51
N LYS A 150 7.81 -4.21 15.48
CA LYS A 150 6.64 -4.97 15.00
C LYS A 150 5.41 -4.72 15.89
N SER A 151 5.59 -4.75 17.20
CA SER A 151 4.48 -4.46 18.14
C SER A 151 3.94 -3.04 18.02
N GLU A 152 4.80 -2.05 17.79
CA GLU A 152 4.40 -0.65 17.56
C GLU A 152 3.64 -0.52 16.23
N LEU A 153 4.11 -1.18 15.18
CA LEU A 153 3.44 -1.22 13.88
C LEU A 153 2.07 -1.91 13.98
N ASP A 154 1.97 -3.02 14.72
CA ASP A 154 0.70 -3.71 14.96
C ASP A 154 -0.32 -2.81 15.65
N ALA A 155 0.09 -2.03 16.64
CA ALA A 155 -0.78 -1.08 17.33
C ALA A 155 -1.27 0.02 16.36
N PHE A 156 -0.37 0.61 15.58
CA PHE A 156 -0.72 1.59 14.55
C PHE A 156 -1.69 1.01 13.52
N ILE A 157 -1.47 -0.22 13.09
CA ILE A 157 -2.31 -0.90 12.10
C ILE A 157 -3.70 -1.18 12.65
N LEU A 158 -3.80 -1.64 13.89
CA LEU A 158 -5.09 -1.88 14.54
C LEU A 158 -5.88 -0.57 14.67
N GLU A 159 -5.21 0.52 15.04
CA GLU A 159 -5.83 1.84 15.13
C GLU A 159 -6.27 2.39 13.77
N THR A 160 -5.44 2.22 12.73
CA THR A 160 -5.64 2.84 11.41
C THR A 160 -6.57 2.04 10.50
N PHE A 161 -6.42 0.71 10.49
CA PHE A 161 -7.10 -0.20 9.56
C PHE A 161 -8.12 -1.11 10.24
N GLY A 162 -8.12 -1.15 11.57
CA GLY A 162 -8.95 -2.07 12.33
C GLY A 162 -8.42 -3.52 12.32
N PRO A 163 -9.21 -4.46 12.86
CA PRO A 163 -8.84 -5.86 12.92
C PRO A 163 -8.77 -6.49 11.51
N LYS A 164 -7.94 -7.52 11.36
CA LYS A 164 -7.86 -8.30 10.12
C LYS A 164 -9.22 -8.94 9.80
N PRO A 165 -9.78 -8.73 8.60
CA PRO A 165 -10.98 -9.43 8.18
C PRO A 165 -10.70 -10.93 7.99
N PRO A 166 -11.68 -11.82 8.23
CA PRO A 166 -11.51 -13.23 7.90
C PRO A 166 -11.33 -13.43 6.39
N GLY A 167 -10.67 -14.53 6.01
CA GLY A 167 -10.50 -14.94 4.63
C GLY A 167 -9.03 -15.04 4.20
N THR A 168 -8.86 -15.17 2.89
CA THR A 168 -7.57 -15.29 2.20
C THR A 168 -7.33 -14.08 1.30
N LEU A 169 -6.12 -13.98 0.76
CA LEU A 169 -5.77 -12.96 -0.22
C LEU A 169 -6.71 -12.95 -1.43
N ASP A 170 -7.05 -14.14 -1.96
CA ASP A 170 -8.01 -14.29 -3.06
C ASP A 170 -9.39 -13.75 -2.68
N ASP A 171 -9.87 -14.06 -1.48
CA ASP A 171 -11.17 -13.58 -0.99
C ASP A 171 -11.21 -12.05 -0.95
N TRP A 172 -10.13 -11.41 -0.49
CA TRP A 172 -10.07 -9.95 -0.39
C TRP A 172 -9.92 -9.26 -1.76
N VAL A 173 -9.22 -9.86 -2.73
CA VAL A 173 -9.19 -9.37 -4.12
C VAL A 173 -10.60 -9.44 -4.74
N VAL A 174 -11.32 -10.54 -4.53
CA VAL A 174 -12.72 -10.66 -4.99
C VAL A 174 -13.60 -9.60 -4.35
N GLN A 175 -13.46 -9.35 -3.05
CA GLN A 175 -14.20 -8.29 -2.34
C GLN A 175 -13.88 -6.89 -2.88
N LEU A 176 -12.60 -6.60 -3.15
CA LEU A 176 -12.20 -5.33 -3.78
C LEU A 176 -12.90 -5.15 -5.12
N ARG A 177 -12.84 -6.16 -6.00
CA ARG A 177 -13.51 -6.15 -7.31
C ARG A 177 -15.01 -5.85 -7.18
N GLN A 178 -15.69 -6.54 -6.26
CA GLN A 178 -17.12 -6.33 -6.00
C GLN A 178 -17.42 -4.91 -5.51
N LYS A 179 -16.63 -4.39 -4.56
CA LYS A 179 -16.79 -3.04 -4.00
C LYS A 179 -16.65 -1.96 -5.06
N VAL A 180 -15.63 -2.08 -5.92
CA VAL A 180 -15.38 -1.15 -7.01
C VAL A 180 -16.55 -1.13 -8.01
N HIS A 181 -17.06 -2.30 -8.41
CA HIS A 181 -18.21 -2.39 -9.32
C HIS A 181 -19.55 -1.97 -8.70
N ALA A 182 -19.71 -2.09 -7.38
CA ALA A 182 -20.88 -1.58 -6.68
C ALA A 182 -20.89 -0.05 -6.63
N GLY A 183 -19.73 0.59 -6.38
CA GLY A 183 -19.58 2.04 -6.36
C GLY A 183 -19.86 2.71 -7.71
N GLY A 184 -19.54 2.03 -8.82
CA GLY A 184 -19.78 2.52 -10.18
C GLY A 184 -21.25 2.52 -10.64
N ARG A 185 -22.17 1.83 -9.95
CA ARG A 185 -23.58 1.72 -10.36
C ARG A 185 -24.53 2.77 -9.76
N SER A 186 -24.02 3.72 -8.98
CA SER A 186 -24.84 4.67 -8.21
C SER A 186 -25.24 5.98 -8.93
N THR A 187 -24.88 6.21 -10.20
CA THR A 187 -25.15 7.50 -10.89
C THR A 187 -26.21 7.43 -11.99
N GLY A 188 -27.25 6.61 -11.81
CA GLY A 188 -28.29 6.38 -12.82
C GLY A 188 -29.71 6.46 -12.29
N THR A 189 -30.08 7.47 -11.52
CA THR A 189 -31.51 7.79 -11.34
C THR A 189 -31.97 8.68 -12.47
N ALA A 190 -32.73 8.08 -13.37
CA ALA A 190 -33.40 8.69 -14.50
C ALA A 190 -34.19 9.95 -14.09
N SER A 191 -33.86 11.07 -14.73
CA SER A 191 -34.76 12.21 -14.80
C SER A 191 -35.72 11.96 -15.97
N THR A 192 -36.91 11.46 -15.67
CA THR A 192 -38.06 11.56 -16.57
C THR A 192 -38.97 12.66 -16.05
N ALA A 193 -39.00 13.78 -16.77
CA ALA A 193 -40.11 14.74 -16.76
C ALA A 193 -40.55 14.94 -18.22
#